data_AF-D0R1X9-F1
#
_entry.id   AF-D0R1X9-F1
#
_cell.length_a   1.000
_cell.length_b   1.000
_cell.length_c   1.000
_cell.angle_alpha   90.00
_cell.angle_beta   90.00
_cell.angle_gamma   90.00
#
_symmetry.space_group_name_H-M   'P 1'
#
loop_
_entity.id
_entity.type
_entity.pdbx_description
1 polymer ?
#
loop_
_entity_poly.entity_id
_entity_poly.type
_entity_poly.pdbx_seq_one_letter_code
_entity_poly.pdbx_strand_id
1 'polypeptide(L)'
;MNMKKIITALKAIQTLNPAPASEYELGEPTQYLIPGLKFYFEDGKLLISSARSNLPEMIFDDEKFVELQKDSEIKDKDYFIKQKKDFTDLHYAIRQREETLLNLGKFLGRRQEKYLSSLNEQDLVSIKLEDAATELNLAISTISRAIKDKYVEVPR
;
A
#
# COMPACT_ATOMS: atom_id res chain seq x y z
N MET A 1 39.66 -36.06 -31.08
CA MET A 1 39.51 -35.86 -29.63
C MET A 1 38.53 -36.89 -29.08
N ASN A 2 38.84 -37.61 -28.00
CA ASN A 2 38.08 -38.78 -27.55
C ASN A 2 36.80 -38.37 -26.79
N MET A 3 35.63 -38.82 -27.25
CA MET A 3 34.30 -38.42 -26.75
C MET A 3 34.13 -38.67 -25.25
N LYS A 4 34.75 -39.73 -24.71
CA LYS A 4 34.76 -40.00 -23.26
C LYS A 4 35.42 -38.88 -22.45
N LYS A 5 36.52 -38.30 -22.95
CA LYS A 5 37.24 -37.22 -22.26
C LYS A 5 36.41 -35.94 -22.18
N ILE A 6 35.65 -35.63 -23.23
CA ILE A 6 34.76 -34.46 -23.26
C ILE A 6 33.66 -34.61 -22.20
N ILE A 7 33.02 -35.78 -22.15
CA ILE A 7 31.95 -36.06 -21.17
C ILE A 7 32.50 -36.01 -19.72
N THR A 8 33.70 -36.54 -19.49
CA THR A 8 34.35 -36.47 -18.16
C THR A 8 34.66 -35.02 -17.75
N ALA A 9 35.19 -34.20 -18.65
CA ALA A 9 35.47 -32.79 -18.37
C ALA A 9 34.19 -31.99 -18.10
N LEU A 10 33.12 -32.25 -18.86
CA LEU A 10 31.82 -31.61 -18.67
C LEU A 10 31.22 -31.94 -17.29
N LYS A 11 31.29 -33.21 -16.87
CA LYS A 11 30.85 -33.62 -15.53
C LYS A 11 31.63 -32.90 -14.43
N ALA A 12 32.94 -32.73 -14.58
CA ALA A 12 33.75 -32.01 -13.59
C ALA A 12 33.37 -30.51 -13.53
N ILE A 13 33.16 -29.85 -14.66
CA ILE A 13 32.75 -28.44 -14.70
C ILE A 13 31.38 -28.24 -14.04
N GLN A 14 30.43 -29.17 -14.26
CA GLN A 14 29.09 -29.12 -13.66
C GLN A 14 29.09 -29.31 -12.14
N THR A 15 30.15 -29.88 -11.55
CA THR A 15 30.28 -29.99 -10.08
C THR A 15 30.75 -28.69 -9.41
N LEU A 16 31.17 -27.70 -10.19
CA LEU A 16 31.60 -26.41 -9.65
C LEU A 16 30.38 -25.52 -9.39
N ASN A 17 30.37 -24.86 -8.24
CA ASN A 17 29.41 -23.80 -7.97
C ASN A 17 29.77 -22.57 -8.83
N PRO A 18 28.90 -22.09 -9.74
CA PRO A 18 29.17 -20.89 -10.54
C PRO A 18 29.18 -19.59 -9.72
N ALA A 19 28.64 -19.61 -8.51
CA ALA A 19 28.62 -18.47 -7.58
C ALA A 19 29.03 -18.92 -6.16
N PRO A 20 30.31 -19.31 -5.95
CA PRO A 20 30.77 -19.86 -4.66
C PRO A 20 30.74 -18.85 -3.51
N ALA A 21 30.63 -17.55 -3.82
CA ALA A 21 30.60 -16.47 -2.84
C ALA A 21 29.19 -15.90 -2.59
N SER A 22 28.13 -16.42 -3.23
CA SER A 22 26.76 -15.90 -3.07
C SER A 22 26.25 -16.00 -1.63
N GLU A 23 26.76 -16.95 -0.84
CA GLU A 23 26.44 -17.08 0.59
C GLU A 23 27.05 -15.95 1.45
N TYR A 24 28.02 -15.20 0.91
CA TYR A 24 28.65 -14.04 1.55
C TYR A 24 28.15 -12.71 0.97
N GLU A 25 27.32 -12.74 -0.07
CA GLU A 25 26.52 -11.59 -0.44
C GLU A 25 25.48 -11.40 0.67
N LEU A 26 25.81 -10.54 1.62
CA LEU A 26 24.81 -9.80 2.39
C LEU A 26 24.09 -8.90 1.38
N GLY A 27 23.21 -9.50 0.57
CA GLY A 27 22.39 -8.77 -0.38
C GLY A 27 21.68 -7.64 0.34
N GLU A 28 21.47 -6.52 -0.35
CA GLU A 28 20.57 -5.52 0.21
C GLU A 28 19.23 -6.21 0.55
N PRO A 29 18.66 -5.95 1.73
CA PRO A 29 17.42 -6.58 2.12
C PRO A 29 16.40 -6.34 1.03
N THR A 30 15.86 -7.43 0.46
CA THR A 30 14.85 -7.35 -0.59
C THR A 30 13.73 -6.43 -0.14
N GLN A 31 13.59 -5.29 -0.80
CA GLN A 31 12.55 -4.33 -0.46
C GLN A 31 11.21 -4.84 -0.99
N TYR A 32 10.41 -5.42 -0.10
CA TYR A 32 9.05 -5.83 -0.45
C TYR A 32 8.13 -4.61 -0.51
N LEU A 33 7.43 -4.45 -1.64
CA LEU A 33 6.35 -3.47 -1.77
C LEU A 33 5.09 -4.03 -1.11
N ILE A 34 4.60 -3.34 -0.09
CA ILE A 34 3.32 -3.68 0.56
C ILE A 34 2.21 -2.88 -0.15
N PRO A 35 1.25 -3.56 -0.81
CA PRO A 35 0.16 -2.88 -1.50
C PRO A 35 -0.78 -2.21 -0.49
N GLY A 36 -1.28 -1.02 -0.84
CA GLY A 36 -2.28 -0.31 -0.02
C GLY A 36 -3.70 -0.83 -0.24
N LEU A 37 -3.98 -1.35 -1.43
CA LEU A 37 -5.26 -1.90 -1.84
C LEU A 37 -5.05 -3.25 -2.52
N LYS A 38 -6.05 -4.12 -2.46
CA LYS A 38 -6.05 -5.42 -3.14
C LYS A 38 -7.37 -5.67 -3.82
N PHE A 39 -7.32 -5.93 -5.12
CA PHE A 39 -8.45 -6.42 -5.89
C PHE A 39 -8.50 -7.95 -5.85
N TYR A 40 -9.70 -8.50 -5.79
CA TYR A 40 -9.95 -9.94 -5.81
C TYR A 40 -11.37 -10.21 -6.33
N PHE A 41 -11.60 -11.44 -6.79
CA PHE A 41 -12.93 -11.87 -7.21
C PHE A 41 -13.55 -12.79 -6.16
N GLU A 42 -14.82 -12.57 -5.87
CA GLU A 42 -15.65 -13.44 -5.04
C GLU A 42 -17.01 -13.59 -5.73
N ASP A 43 -17.45 -14.83 -5.96
CA ASP A 43 -18.68 -15.15 -6.71
C ASP A 43 -18.80 -14.41 -8.07
N GLY A 44 -17.68 -14.28 -8.77
CA GLY A 44 -17.60 -13.60 -10.07
C GLY A 44 -17.71 -12.07 -10.01
N LYS A 45 -17.72 -11.47 -8.82
CA LYS A 45 -17.76 -10.01 -8.63
C LYS A 45 -16.38 -9.50 -8.24
N LEU A 46 -15.96 -8.40 -8.87
CA LEU A 46 -14.74 -7.69 -8.50
C LEU A 46 -14.96 -6.96 -7.16
N LEU A 47 -14.16 -7.32 -6.17
CA LEU A 47 -14.11 -6.70 -4.85
C LEU A 47 -12.76 -6.04 -4.62
N ILE A 48 -12.74 -5.11 -3.68
CA ILE A 48 -11.54 -4.39 -3.26
C ILE A 48 -11.46 -4.35 -1.74
N SER A 49 -10.27 -4.60 -1.21
CA SER A 49 -9.94 -4.46 0.20
C SER A 49 -8.80 -3.47 0.40
N SER A 50 -8.80 -2.78 1.54
CA SER A 50 -7.69 -1.95 1.99
C SER A 50 -6.82 -2.74 2.96
N ALA A 51 -5.50 -2.68 2.79
CA ALA A 51 -4.56 -3.27 3.72
C ALA A 51 -4.49 -2.41 5.01
N ARG A 52 -5.47 -2.59 5.90
CA ARG A 52 -5.57 -1.84 7.16
C ARG A 52 -4.39 -2.04 8.10
N SER A 53 -3.63 -3.12 7.94
CA SER A 53 -2.38 -3.38 8.68
C SER A 53 -1.33 -2.28 8.53
N ASN A 54 -1.48 -1.40 7.51
CA ASN A 54 -0.51 -0.36 7.21
C ASN A 54 -0.83 0.99 7.87
N LEU A 55 -1.92 1.09 8.64
CA LEU A 55 -2.28 2.30 9.35
C LEU A 55 -1.79 2.23 10.81
N PRO A 56 -1.15 3.30 11.33
CA PRO A 56 -0.82 3.36 12.74
C PRO A 56 -2.11 3.35 13.55
N GLU A 57 -2.13 2.54 14.62
CA GLU A 57 -3.18 2.61 15.60
C GLU A 57 -3.04 3.93 16.38
N MET A 58 -4.10 4.74 16.37
CA MET A 58 -4.13 5.99 17.14
C MET A 58 -5.05 5.82 18.33
N ILE A 59 -4.43 5.72 19.51
CA ILE A 59 -5.09 5.58 20.80
C ILE A 59 -5.00 6.91 21.53
N PHE A 60 -6.12 7.39 22.04
CA PHE A 60 -6.16 8.51 22.98
C PHE A 60 -6.48 7.97 24.36
N ASP A 61 -5.62 8.26 25.33
CA ASP A 61 -5.84 7.88 26.72
C ASP A 61 -6.78 8.90 27.38
N ASP A 62 -8.09 8.66 27.25
CA ASP A 62 -9.12 9.51 27.84
C ASP A 62 -9.05 9.53 29.38
N GLU A 63 -8.65 8.43 30.01
CA GLU A 63 -8.55 8.35 31.48
C GLU A 63 -7.44 9.27 31.98
N LYS A 64 -6.24 9.15 31.39
CA LYS A 64 -5.11 9.99 31.77
C LYS A 64 -5.35 11.46 31.42
N PHE A 65 -6.03 11.72 30.31
CA PHE A 65 -6.43 13.08 29.93
C PHE A 65 -7.33 13.73 30.98
N VAL A 66 -8.34 13.00 31.49
CA VAL A 66 -9.27 13.51 32.51
C VAL A 66 -8.55 13.72 33.85
N GLU A 67 -7.63 12.84 34.23
CA GLU A 67 -6.79 13.01 35.43
C GLU A 67 -5.96 14.31 35.35
N LEU A 68 -5.19 14.46 34.27
CA LEU A 68 -4.33 15.63 34.07
C LEU A 68 -5.13 16.93 33.96
N GLN A 69 -6.32 16.90 33.35
CA GLN A 69 -7.17 18.08 33.24
C GLN A 69 -7.72 18.53 34.60
N LYS A 70 -8.01 17.60 35.53
CA LYS A 70 -8.54 17.92 36.86
C LYS A 70 -7.50 18.61 37.75
N ASP A 71 -6.24 18.22 37.62
CA ASP A 71 -5.12 18.77 38.41
C ASP A 71 -4.53 20.05 37.79
N SER A 72 -5.07 20.52 36.66
CA SER A 72 -4.54 21.64 35.89
C SER A 72 -5.13 23.01 36.29
N GLU A 73 -4.32 24.06 36.24
CA GLU A 73 -4.81 25.43 36.48
C GLU A 73 -5.69 25.91 35.33
N ILE A 74 -6.49 26.97 35.55
CA ILE A 74 -7.40 27.52 34.52
C ILE A 74 -6.65 27.88 33.22
N LYS A 75 -5.41 28.34 33.32
CA LYS A 75 -4.56 28.68 32.16
C LYS A 75 -4.12 27.45 31.33
N ASP A 76 -4.13 26.27 31.94
CA ASP A 76 -3.75 25.02 31.28
C ASP A 76 -4.94 24.33 30.61
N LYS A 77 -6.19 24.69 30.96
CA LYS A 77 -7.40 24.12 30.35
C LYS A 77 -7.46 24.30 28.83
N ASP A 78 -7.05 25.47 28.34
CA ASP A 78 -7.00 25.75 26.89
C ASP A 78 -6.01 24.85 26.16
N TYR A 79 -4.89 24.51 26.82
CA TYR A 79 -3.91 23.56 26.30
C TYR A 79 -4.53 22.17 26.16
N PHE A 80 -5.19 21.64 27.20
CA PHE A 80 -5.83 20.33 27.14
C PHE A 80 -6.92 20.23 26.07
N ILE A 81 -7.76 21.26 25.94
CA ILE A 81 -8.78 21.34 24.88
C ILE A 81 -8.12 21.28 23.50
N LYS A 82 -7.04 22.05 23.31
CA LYS A 82 -6.28 22.04 22.05
C LYS A 82 -5.69 20.66 21.75
N GLN A 83 -5.05 19.99 22.71
CA GLN A 83 -4.45 18.67 22.48
C GLN A 83 -5.50 17.62 22.06
N LYS A 84 -6.68 17.62 22.69
CA LYS A 84 -7.78 16.71 22.31
C LYS A 84 -8.32 17.01 20.91
N LYS A 85 -8.40 18.30 20.55
CA LYS A 85 -8.78 18.71 19.20
C LYS A 85 -7.74 18.27 18.17
N ASP A 86 -6.46 18.54 18.40
CA ASP A 86 -5.38 18.19 17.48
C ASP A 86 -5.34 16.68 17.22
N PHE A 87 -5.55 15.86 18.27
CA PHE A 87 -5.71 14.40 18.12
C PHE A 87 -6.90 14.04 17.22
N THR A 88 -8.06 14.64 17.48
CA THR A 88 -9.30 14.36 16.75
C THR A 88 -9.18 14.74 15.27
N ASP A 89 -8.61 15.92 15.00
CA ASP A 89 -8.37 16.42 13.65
C ASP A 89 -7.41 15.49 12.88
N LEU A 90 -6.33 15.04 13.53
CA LEU A 90 -5.42 14.06 12.95
C LEU A 90 -6.10 12.71 12.69
N HIS A 91 -6.93 12.24 13.62
CA HIS A 91 -7.67 10.99 13.48
C HIS A 91 -8.61 11.02 12.29
N TYR A 92 -9.37 12.11 12.17
CA TYR A 92 -10.25 12.33 11.03
C TYR A 92 -9.47 12.42 9.72
N ALA A 93 -8.34 13.15 9.69
CA ALA A 93 -7.51 13.27 8.50
C ALA A 93 -6.97 11.94 7.99
N ILE A 94 -6.54 11.05 8.89
CA ILE A 94 -6.08 9.70 8.54
C ILE A 94 -7.23 8.87 7.95
N ARG A 95 -8.41 8.91 8.57
CA ARG A 95 -9.60 8.21 8.08
C ARG A 95 -10.04 8.72 6.72
N GLN A 96 -10.07 10.04 6.52
CA GLN A 96 -10.43 10.66 5.25
C GLN A 96 -9.47 10.23 4.13
N ARG A 97 -8.17 10.11 4.43
CA ARG A 97 -7.18 9.63 3.47
C ARG A 97 -7.41 8.17 3.09
N GLU A 98 -7.69 7.30 4.07
CA GLU A 98 -8.03 5.89 3.83
C GLU A 98 -9.26 5.78 2.92
N GLU A 99 -10.31 6.56 3.23
CA GLU A 99 -11.54 6.57 2.47
C GLU A 99 -11.33 7.07 1.04
N THR A 100 -10.55 8.14 0.87
CA THR A 100 -10.18 8.68 -0.44
C THR A 100 -9.47 7.64 -1.29
N LEU A 101 -8.50 6.94 -0.71
CA LEU A 101 -7.75 5.89 -1.41
C LEU A 101 -8.67 4.71 -1.79
N LEU A 102 -9.54 4.28 -0.89
CA LEU A 102 -10.51 3.22 -1.17
C LEU A 102 -11.50 3.61 -2.27
N ASN A 103 -12.01 4.84 -2.25
CA ASN A 103 -12.94 5.35 -3.26
C ASN A 103 -12.26 5.49 -4.63
N LEU A 104 -11.00 5.92 -4.66
CA LEU A 104 -10.17 5.87 -5.87
C LEU A 104 -9.97 4.45 -6.38
N GLY A 105 -9.72 3.50 -5.49
CA GLY A 105 -9.63 2.08 -5.84
C GLY A 105 -10.93 1.53 -6.44
N LYS A 106 -12.09 1.90 -5.88
CA LYS A 106 -13.41 1.51 -6.44
C LYS A 106 -13.62 2.11 -7.83
N PHE A 107 -13.28 3.39 -8.02
CA PHE A 107 -13.31 4.05 -9.33
C PHE A 107 -12.42 3.33 -10.35
N LEU A 108 -11.16 3.07 -9.98
CA LEU A 108 -10.20 2.34 -10.81
C LEU A 108 -10.72 0.95 -11.17
N GLY A 109 -11.24 0.21 -10.18
CA GLY A 109 -11.77 -1.13 -10.36
C GLY A 109 -12.92 -1.18 -11.35
N ARG A 110 -13.88 -0.24 -11.25
CA ARG A 110 -14.98 -0.11 -12.24
C ARG A 110 -14.45 0.15 -13.64
N ARG A 111 -13.46 1.03 -13.78
CA ARG A 111 -12.95 1.46 -15.09
C ARG A 111 -12.04 0.42 -15.75
N GLN A 112 -11.36 -0.39 -14.94
CA GLN A 112 -10.43 -1.44 -15.37
C GLN A 112 -11.00 -2.86 -15.19
N GLU A 113 -12.31 -3.03 -14.99
CA GLU A 113 -12.90 -4.34 -14.68
C GLU A 113 -12.54 -5.43 -15.71
N LYS A 114 -12.54 -5.07 -17.00
CA LYS A 114 -12.15 -5.97 -18.08
C LYS A 114 -10.68 -6.39 -17.97
N TYR A 115 -9.78 -5.44 -17.74
CA TYR A 115 -8.37 -5.74 -17.51
C TYR A 115 -8.15 -6.56 -16.24
N LEU A 116 -8.82 -6.23 -15.14
CA LEU A 116 -8.65 -6.92 -13.86
C LEU A 116 -9.18 -8.37 -13.91
N SER A 117 -10.14 -8.66 -14.78
CA SER A 117 -10.65 -10.02 -14.99
C SER A 117 -9.83 -10.84 -16.00
N SER A 118 -9.29 -10.22 -17.06
CA SER A 118 -8.53 -10.94 -18.10
C SER A 118 -7.01 -10.92 -17.90
N LEU A 119 -6.49 -9.92 -17.19
CA LEU A 119 -5.08 -9.53 -17.08
C LEU A 119 -4.39 -9.31 -18.44
N ASN A 120 -5.16 -9.14 -19.52
CA ASN A 120 -4.64 -8.87 -20.84
C ASN A 120 -4.38 -7.36 -21.00
N GLU A 121 -3.15 -6.98 -21.31
CA GLU A 121 -2.76 -5.57 -21.52
C GLU A 121 -3.61 -4.87 -22.59
N GLN A 122 -4.17 -5.59 -23.55
CA GLN A 122 -5.08 -5.02 -24.57
C GLN A 122 -6.43 -4.56 -24.00
N ASP A 123 -6.82 -5.06 -22.83
CA ASP A 123 -8.05 -4.66 -22.15
C ASP A 123 -7.84 -3.46 -21.21
N LEU A 124 -6.60 -2.97 -21.08
CA LEU A 124 -6.27 -1.82 -20.26
C LEU A 124 -6.82 -0.53 -20.87
N VAL A 125 -7.54 0.24 -20.07
CA VAL A 125 -8.15 1.51 -20.51
C VAL A 125 -7.37 2.69 -19.95
N SER A 126 -7.12 3.73 -20.75
CA SER A 126 -6.51 4.96 -20.24
C SER A 126 -7.48 5.72 -19.33
N ILE A 127 -6.98 6.21 -18.19
CA ILE A 127 -7.76 6.96 -17.19
C ILE A 127 -7.07 8.30 -16.96
N LYS A 128 -7.83 9.39 -17.05
CA LYS A 128 -7.32 10.73 -16.74
C LYS A 128 -7.54 11.07 -15.27
N LEU A 129 -6.66 11.87 -14.68
CA LEU A 129 -6.81 12.30 -13.29
C LEU A 129 -8.05 13.19 -13.11
N GLU A 130 -8.41 13.94 -14.14
CA GLU A 130 -9.61 14.76 -14.23
C GLU A 130 -10.89 13.93 -14.10
N ASP A 131 -10.92 12.72 -14.66
CA ASP A 131 -12.07 11.82 -14.59
C ASP A 131 -12.29 11.41 -13.12
N ALA A 132 -11.21 10.97 -12.46
CA ALA A 132 -11.25 10.60 -11.03
C ALA A 132 -11.61 11.78 -10.13
N ALA A 133 -11.05 12.97 -10.41
CA ALA A 133 -11.31 14.20 -9.68
C ALA A 133 -12.78 14.62 -9.78
N THR A 134 -13.36 14.53 -10.98
CA THR A 134 -14.77 14.85 -11.24
C THR A 134 -15.70 13.86 -10.53
N GLU A 135 -15.43 12.56 -10.63
CA GLU A 135 -16.27 11.52 -10.04
C GLU A 135 -16.26 11.54 -8.51
N LEU A 136 -15.10 11.83 -7.91
CA LEU A 136 -14.94 11.88 -6.45
C LEU A 136 -15.19 13.27 -5.86
N ASN A 137 -15.48 14.28 -6.70
CA ASN A 137 -15.61 15.68 -6.31
C ASN A 137 -14.41 16.19 -5.49
N LEU A 138 -13.20 15.91 -5.97
CA LEU A 138 -11.93 16.29 -5.34
C LEU A 138 -11.07 17.08 -6.32
N ALA A 139 -10.15 17.88 -5.78
CA ALA A 139 -9.15 18.56 -6.61
C ALA A 139 -8.20 17.53 -7.26
N ILE A 140 -7.75 17.81 -8.50
CA ILE A 140 -6.78 16.99 -9.22
C ILE A 140 -5.50 16.77 -8.39
N SER A 141 -5.05 17.80 -7.66
CA SER A 141 -3.89 17.72 -6.77
C SER A 141 -4.09 16.74 -5.61
N THR A 142 -5.32 16.61 -5.09
CA THR A 142 -5.68 15.63 -4.06
C THR A 142 -5.57 14.21 -4.61
N ILE A 143 -6.10 13.97 -5.82
CA ILE A 143 -5.99 12.67 -6.48
C ILE A 143 -4.52 12.31 -6.74
N SER A 144 -3.76 13.23 -7.33
CA SER A 144 -2.33 13.03 -7.61
C SER A 144 -1.53 12.68 -6.35
N ARG A 145 -1.77 13.38 -5.24
CA ARG A 145 -1.14 13.08 -3.95
C ARG A 145 -1.61 11.75 -3.35
N ALA A 146 -2.88 11.39 -3.53
CA ALA A 146 -3.44 10.17 -2.98
C ALA A 146 -2.84 8.91 -3.63
N ILE A 147 -2.57 8.94 -4.94
CA ILE A 147 -2.02 7.80 -5.69
C ILE A 147 -0.49 7.72 -5.66
N LYS A 148 0.18 8.83 -5.32
CA LYS A 148 1.65 8.89 -5.31
C LYS A 148 2.24 7.84 -4.35
N ASP A 149 3.19 7.06 -4.86
CA ASP A 149 3.89 5.99 -4.14
C ASP A 149 2.90 4.99 -3.49
N LYS A 150 1.78 4.71 -4.17
CA LYS A 150 0.80 3.70 -3.77
C LYS A 150 0.75 2.59 -4.80
N TYR A 151 0.66 1.37 -4.30
CA TYR A 151 0.60 0.15 -5.08
C TYR A 151 -0.72 -0.56 -4.80
N VAL A 152 -1.23 -1.22 -5.84
CA VAL A 152 -2.43 -2.03 -5.77
C VAL A 152 -2.07 -3.44 -6.18
N GLU A 153 -2.51 -4.42 -5.40
CA GLU A 153 -2.41 -5.82 -5.78
C GLU A 153 -3.59 -6.17 -6.70
N VAL A 154 -3.27 -6.72 -7.87
CA VAL A 154 -4.27 -7.22 -8.83
C VAL A 154 -4.47 -8.73 -8.63
N PRO A 155 -5.62 -9.29 -9.07
CA PRO A 155 -5.85 -10.72 -9.02
C PRO A 155 -4.76 -11.49 -9.79
N ARG A 156 -4.43 -12.70 -9.33
CA ARG A 156 -3.53 -13.62 -10.04
C ARG A 156 -4.30 -14.56 -10.94
#